data_AF-A0A7S2MB48-F1
#
_entry.id   AF-A0A7S2MB48-F1
#
_cell.length_a   1.000
_cell.length_b   1.000
_cell.length_c   1.000
_cell.angle_alpha   90.00
_cell.angle_beta   90.00
_cell.angle_gamma   90.00
#
_symmetry.space_group_name_H-M   'P 1'
#
loop_
_entity.id
_entity.type
_entity.pdbx_description
1 polymer ?
#
loop_
_entity_poly.entity_id
_entity_poly.type
_entity_poly.pdbx_seq_one_letter_code
_entity_poly.pdbx_strand_id
1 'polypeptide(L)'
;MINVSFFNDSVDRNSQGSLTQSPDRLAAILSYNEMLPRFPERTWRFVAVDVKYREVLDHENRIRRLICPLESTMDFNIATAFWFAARGKGRLLGSKEVEDIHRELNIDEVSMDNEASAASSHQPLLRFARHDGDDKKDRNRASSSKQHAQPCIRQGCSRRSQSGCIFHSCKFCCGKFQGPISSFLGKSARLCPTHNHKQDGKAKG
;
A
#
# COMPACT_ATOMS: atom_id res chain seq x y z
N MET A 1 3.04 -19.44 -4.25
CA MET A 1 3.06 -17.97 -4.41
C MET A 1 4.30 -17.60 -5.20
N ILE A 2 4.15 -16.83 -6.27
CA ILE A 2 5.27 -16.29 -7.04
C ILE A 2 5.21 -14.77 -6.86
N ASN A 3 6.31 -14.14 -6.47
CA ASN A 3 6.40 -12.69 -6.42
C ASN A 3 7.62 -12.23 -7.23
N VAL A 4 7.44 -11.17 -8.00
CA VAL A 4 8.46 -10.60 -8.88
C VAL A 4 8.87 -9.25 -8.32
N SER A 5 10.17 -9.02 -8.20
CA SER A 5 10.75 -7.79 -7.69
C SER A 5 11.80 -7.27 -8.66
N PHE A 6 11.88 -5.94 -8.75
CA PHE A 6 12.77 -5.24 -9.65
C PHE A 6 13.76 -4.41 -8.84
N PHE A 7 15.05 -4.49 -9.17
CA PHE A 7 16.12 -3.77 -8.47
C PHE A 7 17.16 -3.19 -9.46
N ASN A 8 17.97 -2.24 -8.98
CA ASN A 8 18.98 -1.56 -9.80
C ASN A 8 20.40 -1.86 -9.30
N ASP A 9 21.35 -2.10 -10.21
CA ASP A 9 22.71 -2.58 -9.88
C ASP A 9 23.55 -1.58 -9.06
N SER A 10 23.21 -0.29 -9.07
CA SER A 10 24.02 0.78 -8.48
C SER A 10 23.83 1.00 -6.98
N VAL A 11 22.82 0.39 -6.35
CA VAL A 11 22.49 0.65 -4.93
C VAL A 11 22.86 -0.53 -4.01
N ASP A 12 23.08 -1.73 -4.54
CA ASP A 12 22.97 -2.95 -3.71
C ASP A 12 24.24 -3.82 -3.60
N ARG A 13 25.41 -3.32 -4.02
CA ARG A 13 26.66 -4.11 -3.96
C ARG A 13 27.25 -4.26 -2.55
N ASN A 14 26.83 -3.45 -1.57
CA ASN A 14 27.39 -3.50 -0.21
C ASN A 14 26.51 -4.21 0.82
N SER A 15 25.36 -4.73 0.40
CA SER A 15 24.41 -5.42 1.27
C SER A 15 24.20 -6.85 0.75
N GLN A 16 24.99 -7.80 1.25
CA GLN A 16 24.73 -9.25 1.05
C GLN A 16 23.42 -9.74 1.71
N GLY A 17 22.44 -8.86 1.94
CA GLY A 17 21.20 -9.15 2.66
C GLY A 17 20.07 -8.19 2.33
N SER A 18 19.67 -8.05 1.07
CA SER A 18 18.42 -7.35 0.77
C SER A 18 17.48 -8.12 -0.12
N LEU A 19 16.92 -9.19 0.46
CA LEU A 19 15.70 -9.80 -0.01
C LEU A 19 14.46 -8.95 0.30
N THR A 20 14.66 -7.76 0.86
CA THR A 20 13.66 -6.94 1.56
C THR A 20 13.48 -5.55 0.97
N GLN A 21 14.22 -5.18 -0.08
CA GLN A 21 14.25 -3.80 -0.56
C GLN A 21 12.99 -3.35 -1.30
N SER A 22 12.29 -4.24 -1.99
CA SER A 22 11.06 -3.85 -2.70
C SER A 22 9.84 -3.98 -1.79
N PRO A 23 9.00 -2.93 -1.64
CA PRO A 23 7.77 -2.99 -0.86
C PRO A 23 6.84 -4.14 -1.27
N ASP A 24 6.78 -4.46 -2.57
CA ASP A 24 5.97 -5.58 -3.09
C ASP A 24 6.44 -6.95 -2.57
N ARG A 25 7.75 -7.12 -2.37
CA ARG A 25 8.35 -8.34 -1.80
C ARG A 25 8.01 -8.49 -0.32
N LEU A 26 8.08 -7.40 0.43
CA LEU A 26 7.71 -7.36 1.84
C LEU A 26 6.24 -7.74 2.03
N ALA A 27 5.35 -7.07 1.29
CA ALA A 27 3.92 -7.38 1.32
C ALA A 27 3.64 -8.85 0.95
N ALA A 28 4.36 -9.38 -0.04
CA ALA A 28 4.25 -10.78 -0.42
C ALA A 28 4.70 -11.75 0.68
N ILE A 29 5.79 -11.45 1.38
CA ILE A 29 6.32 -12.27 2.48
C ILE A 29 5.34 -12.26 3.67
N LEU A 30 4.82 -11.10 4.05
CA LEU A 30 3.81 -10.97 5.12
C LEU A 30 2.56 -11.78 4.78
N SER A 31 2.05 -11.64 3.55
CA SER A 31 0.88 -12.39 3.08
C SER A 31 1.15 -13.91 3.06
N TYR A 32 2.36 -14.32 2.68
CA TYR A 32 2.75 -15.72 2.71
C TYR A 32 2.76 -16.29 4.13
N ASN A 33 3.34 -15.56 5.09
CA ASN A 33 3.35 -15.94 6.50
C ASN A 33 1.92 -16.05 7.06
N GLU A 34 1.04 -15.10 6.72
CA GLU A 34 -0.37 -15.09 7.12
C GLU A 34 -1.15 -16.32 6.60
N MET A 35 -0.85 -16.75 5.37
CA MET A 35 -1.53 -17.87 4.70
C MET A 35 -1.14 -19.24 5.25
N LEU A 36 0.11 -19.43 5.68
CA LEU A 36 0.62 -20.72 6.17
C LEU A 36 -0.27 -21.35 7.27
N PRO A 37 -0.59 -20.66 8.38
CA PRO A 37 -1.42 -21.22 9.44
C PRO A 37 -2.92 -21.26 9.07
N ARG A 38 -3.39 -20.40 8.15
CA ARG A 38 -4.81 -20.35 7.73
C ARG A 38 -5.20 -21.51 6.83
N PHE A 39 -4.27 -22.00 6.02
CA PHE A 39 -4.51 -23.07 5.05
C PHE A 39 -3.45 -24.17 5.16
N PRO A 40 -3.40 -24.90 6.29
CA PRO A 40 -2.34 -25.85 6.59
C PRO A 40 -2.36 -27.09 5.69
N GLU A 41 -3.53 -27.44 5.13
CA GLU A 41 -3.69 -28.58 4.21
C GLU A 41 -2.98 -28.36 2.86
N ARG A 42 -2.65 -27.11 2.51
CA ARG A 42 -1.96 -26.78 1.26
C ARG A 42 -0.47 -26.65 1.49
N THR A 43 0.33 -27.33 0.66
CA THR A 43 1.77 -27.11 0.59
C THR A 43 2.06 -25.79 -0.13
N TRP A 44 2.32 -24.74 0.65
CA TRP A 44 2.71 -23.45 0.11
C TRP A 44 4.20 -23.42 -0.24
N ARG A 45 4.53 -22.74 -1.34
CA ARG A 45 5.90 -22.50 -1.80
C ARG A 45 6.02 -21.03 -2.18
N PHE A 46 7.01 -20.33 -1.64
CA PHE A 46 7.29 -18.95 -2.00
C PHE A 46 8.44 -18.91 -3.01
N VAL A 47 8.14 -18.46 -4.23
CA VAL A 47 9.14 -18.31 -5.30
C VAL A 47 9.42 -16.83 -5.49
N ALA A 48 10.65 -16.41 -5.19
CA ALA A 48 11.13 -15.07 -5.47
C ALA A 48 11.79 -14.98 -6.84
N VAL A 49 11.25 -14.12 -7.68
CA VAL A 49 11.84 -13.75 -8.97
C VAL A 49 12.43 -12.37 -8.83
N ASP A 50 13.75 -12.27 -8.91
CA ASP A 50 14.48 -11.03 -8.78
C ASP A 50 15.02 -10.64 -10.15
N VAL A 51 14.61 -9.46 -10.62
CA VAL A 51 14.86 -9.00 -11.99
C VAL A 51 15.62 -7.69 -11.94
N LYS A 52 16.73 -7.62 -12.65
CA LYS A 52 17.48 -6.38 -12.81
C LYS A 52 16.71 -5.43 -13.72
N TYR A 53 16.67 -4.15 -13.37
CA TYR A 53 15.98 -3.15 -14.19
C TYR A 53 16.48 -3.13 -15.64
N ARG A 54 17.79 -3.33 -15.87
CA ARG A 54 18.36 -3.46 -17.23
C ARG A 54 17.70 -4.58 -18.06
N GLU A 55 17.36 -5.71 -17.44
CA GLU A 55 16.73 -6.85 -18.11
C GLU A 55 15.27 -6.53 -18.48
N VAL A 56 14.61 -5.67 -17.71
CA VAL A 56 13.28 -5.14 -18.05
C VAL A 56 13.38 -4.30 -19.32
N LEU A 57 14.37 -3.41 -19.42
CA LEU A 57 14.57 -2.54 -20.59
C LEU A 57 14.83 -3.36 -21.87
N ASP A 58 15.61 -4.44 -21.77
CA ASP A 58 15.88 -5.34 -22.90
C ASP A 58 14.59 -6.00 -23.46
N HIS A 59 13.57 -6.15 -22.63
CA HIS A 59 12.29 -6.78 -22.99
C HIS A 59 11.13 -5.79 -23.14
N GLU A 60 11.32 -4.51 -22.83
CA GLU A 60 10.27 -3.49 -22.79
C GLU A 60 9.48 -3.43 -24.09
N ASN A 61 10.16 -3.31 -25.23
CA ASN A 61 9.52 -3.23 -26.53
C ASN A 61 8.66 -4.46 -26.85
N ARG A 62 9.11 -5.65 -26.44
CA ARG A 62 8.38 -6.90 -26.65
C ARG A 62 7.15 -6.96 -25.75
N ILE A 63 7.30 -6.62 -24.47
CA ILE A 63 6.20 -6.59 -23.50
C ILE A 63 5.14 -5.59 -23.95
N ARG A 64 5.52 -4.36 -24.33
CA ARG A 64 4.59 -3.32 -24.84
C ARG A 64 3.80 -3.79 -26.07
N ARG A 65 4.44 -4.49 -27.01
CA ARG A 65 3.75 -5.07 -28.17
C ARG A 65 2.75 -6.14 -27.79
N LEU A 66 3.06 -6.96 -26.78
CA LEU A 66 2.18 -8.05 -26.33
C LEU A 66 0.93 -7.54 -25.60
N ILE A 67 0.99 -6.36 -24.98
CA ILE A 67 -0.14 -5.79 -24.23
C ILE A 67 -0.95 -4.76 -25.01
N CYS A 68 -0.56 -4.43 -26.24
CA CYS A 68 -1.32 -3.53 -27.12
C CYS A 68 -2.80 -3.97 -27.19
N PRO A 69 -3.77 -3.03 -27.10
CA PRO A 69 -3.63 -1.57 -27.11
C PRO A 69 -3.46 -0.92 -25.73
N LEU A 70 -3.15 -1.69 -24.68
CA LEU A 70 -2.88 -1.14 -23.35
C LEU A 70 -1.55 -0.39 -23.34
N GLU A 71 -1.55 0.84 -22.85
CA GLU A 71 -0.38 1.74 -22.89
C GLU A 71 -0.05 2.37 -21.53
N SER A 72 -0.86 2.14 -20.48
CA SER A 72 -0.59 2.78 -19.20
C SER A 72 0.65 2.19 -18.53
N THR A 73 1.31 3.00 -17.71
CA THR A 73 2.43 2.54 -16.87
C THR A 73 2.02 1.38 -15.96
N MET A 74 0.77 1.35 -15.50
CA MET A 74 0.28 0.27 -14.65
C MET A 74 0.14 -1.04 -15.45
N ASP A 75 -0.41 -0.97 -16.67
CA ASP A 75 -0.53 -2.14 -17.55
C ASP A 75 0.86 -2.72 -17.85
N PHE A 76 1.82 -1.86 -18.16
CA PHE A 76 3.21 -2.26 -18.39
C PHE A 76 3.84 -2.93 -17.16
N ASN A 77 3.64 -2.36 -15.96
CA ASN A 77 4.19 -2.95 -14.72
C ASN A 77 3.59 -4.33 -14.42
N ILE A 78 2.28 -4.49 -14.59
CA ILE A 78 1.59 -5.77 -14.41
C ILE A 78 2.09 -6.79 -15.45
N ALA A 79 2.17 -6.38 -16.72
CA ALA A 79 2.65 -7.21 -17.81
C ALA A 79 4.09 -7.66 -17.62
N THR A 80 4.94 -6.77 -17.12
CA THR A 80 6.34 -7.04 -16.82
C THR A 80 6.45 -8.09 -15.72
N ALA A 81 5.67 -7.97 -14.63
CA ALA A 81 5.63 -9.00 -13.60
C ALA A 81 5.22 -10.37 -14.18
N PHE A 82 4.19 -10.43 -15.02
CA PHE A 82 3.79 -11.68 -15.68
C PHE A 82 4.85 -12.23 -16.62
N TRP A 83 5.48 -11.38 -17.43
CA TRP A 83 6.53 -11.76 -18.36
C TRP A 83 7.67 -12.51 -17.65
N PHE A 84 8.13 -11.96 -16.53
CA PHE A 84 9.22 -12.56 -15.77
C PHE A 84 8.77 -13.77 -14.95
N ALA A 85 7.56 -13.77 -14.39
CA ALA A 85 7.00 -14.93 -13.70
C ALA A 85 6.82 -16.14 -14.65
N ALA A 86 6.39 -15.90 -15.89
CA ALA A 86 6.12 -16.94 -16.89
C ALA A 86 7.38 -17.71 -17.34
N ARG A 87 8.59 -17.18 -17.09
CA ARG A 87 9.85 -17.88 -17.39
C ARG A 87 10.05 -19.14 -16.54
N GLY A 88 9.31 -19.28 -15.44
CA GLY A 88 9.46 -20.39 -14.51
C GLY A 88 10.80 -20.41 -13.79
N LYS A 89 11.50 -19.26 -13.72
CA LYS A 89 12.78 -19.10 -13.04
C LYS A 89 12.59 -18.24 -11.80
N GLY A 90 13.12 -18.71 -10.67
CA GLY A 90 13.09 -17.99 -9.41
C GLY A 90 13.73 -18.81 -8.29
N ARG A 91 14.01 -18.15 -7.16
CA ARG A 91 14.57 -18.76 -5.96
C ARG A 91 13.44 -19.20 -5.05
N LEU A 92 13.47 -20.45 -4.60
CA LEU A 92 12.56 -20.92 -3.57
C LEU A 92 13.05 -20.42 -2.22
N LEU A 93 12.25 -19.62 -1.52
CA LEU A 93 12.58 -19.19 -0.16
C LEU A 93 12.23 -20.30 0.83
N GLY A 94 13.17 -20.60 1.72
CA GLY A 94 12.95 -21.58 2.79
C GLY A 94 12.05 -21.01 3.89
N SER A 95 11.33 -21.88 4.61
CA SER A 95 10.46 -21.43 5.71
C SER A 95 11.22 -20.64 6.78
N LYS A 96 12.44 -21.09 7.14
CA LYS A 96 13.31 -20.38 8.09
C LYS A 96 13.67 -18.98 7.60
N GLU A 97 14.06 -18.86 6.33
CA GLU A 97 14.40 -17.57 5.72
C GLU A 97 13.21 -16.60 5.70
N VAL A 98 12.01 -17.09 5.42
CA VAL A 98 10.77 -16.31 5.50
C VAL A 98 10.47 -15.86 6.94
N GLU A 99 10.65 -16.74 7.92
CA GLU A 99 10.45 -16.43 9.34
C GLU A 99 11.45 -15.41 9.85
N ASP A 100 12.72 -15.52 9.45
CA ASP A 100 13.78 -14.58 9.80
C ASP A 100 13.48 -13.19 9.22
N ILE A 101 13.13 -13.12 7.94
CA ILE A 101 12.71 -11.85 7.30
C ILE A 101 11.47 -11.26 7.98
N HIS A 102 10.47 -12.10 8.30
CA HIS A 102 9.26 -11.62 9.00
C HIS A 102 9.59 -11.09 10.39
N ARG A 103 10.53 -11.72 11.11
CA ARG A 103 11.00 -11.25 12.42
C ARG A 103 11.70 -9.91 12.30
N GLU A 104 12.58 -9.75 11.32
CA GLU A 104 13.26 -8.47 11.04
C GLU A 104 12.25 -7.35 10.75
N LEU A 105 11.23 -7.62 9.94
CA LEU A 105 10.18 -6.65 9.61
C LEU A 105 9.32 -6.25 10.81
N ASN A 106 9.10 -7.15 11.77
CA ASN A 106 8.33 -6.85 12.97
C ASN A 106 9.13 -6.11 14.05
N ILE A 107 10.47 -6.22 14.08
CA ILE A 107 11.30 -5.54 15.08
C ILE A 107 11.23 -4.01 14.92
N ASP A 108 11.09 -3.52 13.68
CA ASP A 108 10.93 -2.09 13.41
C ASP A 108 9.59 -1.51 13.90
N GLU A 109 8.58 -2.34 14.21
CA GLU A 109 7.31 -1.90 14.83
C GLU A 109 7.35 -1.87 16.36
N VAL A 110 8.27 -2.59 17.01
CA VAL A 110 8.27 -2.79 18.48
C VAL A 110 9.04 -1.68 19.23
N SER A 111 9.52 -0.65 18.55
CA SER A 111 10.26 0.47 19.18
C SER A 111 9.40 1.66 19.62
N MET A 112 8.07 1.56 19.63
CA MET A 112 7.18 2.53 20.28
C MET A 112 6.08 1.82 21.09
N ASP A 113 6.23 1.92 22.41
CA ASP A 113 5.27 1.74 23.51
C ASP A 113 4.27 0.57 23.51
N ASN A 114 4.41 -0.25 24.56
CA ASN A 114 3.45 -1.25 25.04
C ASN A 114 2.01 -0.72 25.11
N GLU A 115 1.14 -1.27 24.28
CA GLU A 115 -0.25 -1.62 24.62
C GLU A 115 -0.67 -2.74 23.65
N ALA A 116 -0.63 -3.98 24.15
CA ALA A 116 -1.07 -5.14 23.41
C ALA A 116 -2.59 -5.14 23.30
N SER A 117 -3.13 -4.96 22.09
CA SER A 117 -4.51 -5.35 21.79
C SER A 117 -4.69 -5.58 20.28
N ALA A 118 -4.63 -6.85 19.90
CA ALA A 118 -5.43 -7.45 18.82
C ALA A 118 -5.69 -6.58 17.57
N ALA A 119 -4.64 -6.15 16.86
CA ALA A 119 -4.76 -5.47 15.57
C ALA A 119 -4.47 -6.41 14.39
N SER A 120 -5.20 -7.54 14.34
CA SER A 120 -5.54 -8.12 13.04
C SER A 120 -6.34 -7.06 12.28
N SER A 121 -5.90 -6.66 11.08
CA SER A 121 -6.63 -5.84 10.10
C SER A 121 -6.44 -4.31 10.06
N HIS A 122 -5.59 -3.66 10.87
CA HIS A 122 -5.54 -2.18 10.91
C HIS A 122 -4.35 -1.47 10.26
N GLN A 123 -3.35 -2.17 9.71
CA GLN A 123 -2.43 -1.53 8.78
C GLN A 123 -2.85 -1.81 7.33
N PRO A 124 -3.28 -0.79 6.57
CA PRO A 124 -3.54 -0.98 5.16
C PRO A 124 -2.23 -1.30 4.44
N LEU A 125 -2.13 -2.54 3.95
CA LEU A 125 -1.05 -3.05 3.08
C LEU A 125 -0.94 -2.31 1.73
N LEU A 126 -1.63 -1.19 1.56
CA LEU A 126 -1.62 -0.36 0.35
C LEU A 126 -1.00 1.00 0.64
N ARG A 127 0.13 1.23 -0.06
CA ARG A 127 0.73 2.48 -0.56
C ARG A 127 -0.03 3.80 -0.30
N PHE A 128 -0.29 4.16 0.94
CA PHE A 128 -0.38 5.57 1.28
C PHE A 128 1.03 5.98 1.69
N ALA A 129 1.68 6.70 0.78
CA ALA A 129 2.99 7.30 0.97
C ALA A 129 3.02 7.98 2.35
N ARG A 130 3.87 7.50 3.24
CA ARG A 130 4.30 8.29 4.39
C ARG A 130 5.00 9.51 3.80
N HIS A 131 4.40 10.68 3.99
CA HIS A 131 5.03 11.94 3.67
C HIS A 131 6.03 12.20 4.82
N ASP A 132 7.15 11.47 4.82
CA ASP A 132 8.26 11.75 5.72
C ASP A 132 8.98 12.99 5.20
N GLY A 133 8.53 14.15 5.68
CA GLY A 133 9.27 15.39 5.60
C GLY A 133 10.28 15.43 6.72
N ASP A 134 11.53 15.13 6.39
CA ASP A 134 12.71 15.53 7.14
C ASP A 134 12.74 17.05 7.24
N ASP A 135 12.61 17.61 8.44
CA ASP A 135 12.95 19.02 8.67
C ASP A 135 13.43 19.24 10.12
N LYS A 136 14.75 19.10 10.31
CA LYS A 136 15.46 19.77 11.40
C LYS A 136 15.52 21.27 11.08
N LYS A 137 14.71 22.10 11.73
CA LYS A 137 15.15 23.23 12.59
C LYS A 137 14.03 24.19 12.99
N ASP A 138 14.26 24.73 14.18
CA ASP A 138 13.90 26.06 14.66
C ASP A 138 12.49 26.30 15.24
N ARG A 139 12.57 26.60 16.54
CA ARG A 139 11.53 27.13 17.42
C ARG A 139 11.09 28.51 16.94
N ASN A 140 9.85 28.85 17.29
CA ASN A 140 9.14 30.12 17.09
C ASN A 140 8.57 30.36 15.69
N ARG A 141 7.24 30.25 15.56
CA ARG A 141 6.29 31.40 15.48
C ARG A 141 4.91 30.86 15.08
N ALA A 142 3.93 31.02 15.96
CA ALA A 142 2.53 30.75 15.65
C ALA A 142 2.11 31.50 14.38
N SER A 143 1.75 30.76 13.34
CA SER A 143 0.99 31.28 12.21
C SER A 143 0.08 30.18 11.66
N SER A 144 -1.22 30.33 11.88
CA SER A 144 -2.26 29.42 11.37
C SER A 144 -2.23 29.39 9.85
N SER A 145 -1.61 28.36 9.28
CA SER A 145 -1.60 28.11 7.83
C SER A 145 -3.00 27.64 7.41
N LYS A 146 -3.80 28.56 6.86
CA LYS A 146 -5.12 28.26 6.28
C LYS A 146 -4.94 27.25 5.14
N GLN A 147 -5.28 25.98 5.38
CA GLN A 147 -5.33 24.95 4.34
C GLN A 147 -6.29 25.40 3.22
N HIS A 148 -5.78 25.45 1.98
CA HIS A 148 -6.54 25.87 0.81
C HIS A 148 -7.72 24.91 0.55
N ALA A 149 -8.94 25.44 0.58
CA ALA A 149 -10.16 24.66 0.35
C ALA A 149 -10.32 24.29 -1.13
N GLN A 150 -10.02 23.04 -1.48
CA GLN A 150 -10.08 22.48 -2.84
C GLN A 150 -11.53 22.25 -3.32
N PRO A 151 -11.82 22.31 -4.63
CA PRO A 151 -13.15 22.03 -5.17
C PRO A 151 -13.56 20.55 -4.94
N CYS A 152 -14.87 20.29 -4.91
CA CYS A 152 -15.39 18.93 -4.79
C CYS A 152 -15.11 18.12 -6.08
N ILE A 153 -14.65 16.87 -5.93
CA ILE A 153 -14.34 15.97 -7.07
C ILE A 153 -15.55 15.64 -7.97
N ARG A 154 -16.78 15.81 -7.46
CA ARG A 154 -17.99 15.48 -8.23
C ARG A 154 -18.21 16.50 -9.34
N GLN A 155 -18.17 16.05 -10.59
CA GLN A 155 -18.50 16.85 -11.77
C GLN A 155 -19.88 17.53 -11.62
N GLY A 156 -19.94 18.82 -11.92
CA GLY A 156 -21.14 19.65 -11.76
C GLY A 156 -21.45 20.07 -10.31
N CYS A 157 -20.58 19.80 -9.34
CA CYS A 157 -20.75 20.28 -7.97
C CYS A 157 -19.96 21.58 -7.74
N SER A 158 -20.64 22.64 -7.30
CA SER A 158 -20.04 23.93 -6.95
C SER A 158 -19.51 24.04 -5.51
N ARG A 159 -19.62 22.97 -4.72
CA ARG A 159 -19.23 22.96 -3.30
C ARG A 159 -17.74 22.66 -3.14
N ARG A 160 -17.15 23.11 -2.02
CA ARG A 160 -15.76 22.79 -1.66
C ARG A 160 -15.66 21.45 -0.94
N SER A 161 -14.55 20.76 -1.15
CA SER A 161 -14.16 19.58 -0.38
C SER A 161 -13.71 19.98 1.03
N GLN A 162 -13.94 19.09 1.99
CA GLN A 162 -13.45 19.26 3.36
C GLN A 162 -12.07 18.58 3.49
N SER A 163 -11.13 19.24 4.16
CA SER A 163 -9.82 18.64 4.45
C SER A 163 -10.00 17.35 5.26
N GLY A 164 -9.29 16.30 4.86
CA GLY A 164 -9.41 14.95 5.45
C GLY A 164 -10.50 14.05 4.85
N CYS A 165 -11.37 14.55 3.97
CA CYS A 165 -12.33 13.67 3.30
C CYS A 165 -11.62 12.70 2.35
N ILE A 166 -11.72 11.40 2.61
CA ILE A 166 -11.17 10.32 1.76
C ILE A 166 -11.64 10.39 0.29
N PHE A 167 -12.83 10.92 0.05
CA PHE A 167 -13.38 11.06 -1.31
C PHE A 167 -13.08 12.41 -1.96
N HIS A 168 -12.30 13.29 -1.31
CA HIS A 168 -12.04 14.67 -1.78
C HIS A 168 -13.31 15.41 -2.25
N SER A 169 -14.40 15.21 -1.51
CA SER A 169 -15.73 15.69 -1.88
C SER A 169 -16.36 16.52 -0.77
N CYS A 170 -17.37 17.31 -1.11
CA CYS A 170 -18.17 17.99 -0.09
C CYS A 170 -19.00 16.99 0.73
N LYS A 171 -19.45 17.40 1.92
CA LYS A 171 -20.29 16.56 2.81
C LYS A 171 -21.43 15.83 2.10
N PHE A 172 -22.13 16.51 1.19
CA PHE A 172 -23.27 15.94 0.46
C PHE A 172 -22.85 14.90 -0.59
N CYS A 173 -21.80 15.19 -1.35
CA CYS A 173 -21.29 14.25 -2.35
C CYS A 173 -20.62 13.05 -1.67
N CYS A 174 -19.93 13.27 -0.56
CA CYS A 174 -19.37 12.22 0.29
C CYS A 174 -20.46 11.23 0.74
N GLY A 175 -21.61 11.71 1.21
CA GLY A 175 -22.75 10.85 1.54
C GLY A 175 -23.27 10.04 0.34
N LYS A 176 -23.32 10.64 -0.86
CA LYS A 176 -23.72 9.95 -2.09
C LYS A 176 -22.72 8.87 -2.51
N PHE A 177 -21.42 9.11 -2.33
CA PHE A 177 -20.39 8.10 -2.60
C PHE A 177 -20.46 6.94 -1.60
N GLN A 178 -20.76 7.24 -0.33
CA GLN A 178 -20.88 6.23 0.72
C GLN A 178 -22.14 5.36 0.60
N GLY A 179 -23.25 5.87 0.04
CA GLY A 179 -24.53 5.16 -0.05
C GLY A 179 -24.45 3.77 -0.70
N PRO A 180 -23.95 3.65 -1.94
CA PRO A 180 -23.76 2.35 -2.59
C PRO A 180 -22.84 1.41 -1.80
N ILE A 181 -21.80 1.97 -1.18
CA ILE A 181 -20.81 1.19 -0.44
C ILE A 181 -21.42 0.63 0.86
N SER A 182 -22.19 1.45 1.58
CA SER A 182 -22.94 1.02 2.77
C SER A 182 -24.08 0.05 2.45
N SER A 183 -24.63 0.09 1.22
CA SER A 183 -25.58 -0.92 0.76
C SER A 183 -24.93 -2.30 0.58
N PHE A 184 -23.67 -2.34 0.15
CA PHE A 184 -22.93 -3.58 -0.06
C PHE A 184 -22.27 -4.11 1.22
N LEU A 185 -21.69 -3.23 2.04
CA LEU A 185 -20.93 -3.59 3.25
C LEU A 185 -21.74 -3.49 4.56
N GLY A 186 -23.00 -3.02 4.49
CA GLY A 186 -23.85 -2.79 5.65
C GLY A 186 -23.79 -1.36 6.22
N LYS A 187 -24.83 -0.98 6.97
CA LYS A 187 -25.07 0.39 7.49
C LYS A 187 -23.98 0.91 8.45
N SER A 188 -23.11 0.03 8.94
CA SER A 188 -21.99 0.37 9.81
C SER A 188 -20.73 0.80 9.05
N ALA A 189 -20.68 0.64 7.72
CA ALA A 189 -19.54 0.97 6.87
C ALA A 189 -19.38 2.50 6.65
N ARG A 190 -19.02 3.21 7.74
CA ARG A 190 -18.81 4.65 7.77
C ARG A 190 -17.40 5.01 7.29
N LEU A 191 -17.17 4.97 5.98
CA LEU A 191 -15.84 5.08 5.37
C LEU A 191 -15.17 6.46 5.45
N CYS A 192 -15.91 7.56 5.68
CA CYS A 192 -15.31 8.89 5.77
C CYS A 192 -15.32 9.41 7.21
N PRO A 193 -14.20 9.36 7.95
CA PRO A 193 -14.11 9.87 9.31
C PRO A 193 -14.56 11.34 9.40
N THR A 194 -14.06 12.18 8.49
CA THR A 194 -14.34 13.62 8.42
C THR A 194 -15.82 13.98 8.35
N HIS A 195 -16.63 13.19 7.65
CA HIS A 195 -18.06 13.48 7.46
C HIS A 195 -18.98 12.58 8.29
N ASN A 196 -18.45 11.52 8.92
CA ASN A 196 -19.22 10.55 9.69
C ASN A 196 -19.10 10.69 11.21
N HIS A 197 -18.17 11.52 11.72
CA HIS A 197 -18.12 11.85 13.14
C HIS A 197 -19.42 12.56 13.57
N LYS A 198 -20.17 11.90 14.46
CA LYS A 198 -21.24 12.53 15.24
C LYS A 198 -20.60 13.53 16.21
N GLN A 199 -21.24 14.68 16.39
CA GLN A 199 -20.97 15.58 17.50
C GLN A 199 -21.42 14.90 18.79
N ASP A 200 -20.52 14.20 19.48
CA ASP A 200 -20.71 13.90 20.89
C ASP A 200 -20.25 15.15 21.67
N GLY A 201 -21.20 15.92 22.18
CA GLY A 201 -20.93 17.06 23.07
C GLY A 201 -21.61 18.38 22.69
N LYS A 202 -22.94 18.44 22.82
CA LYS A 202 -23.63 19.66 23.30
C LYS A 202 -24.75 19.23 24.25
N ALA A 203 -24.39 19.03 25.50
CA ALA A 203 -25.32 19.22 26.60
C ALA A 203 -25.80 20.67 26.53
N LYS A 204 -27.10 20.87 26.32
CA LYS A 204 -27.74 22.16 26.59
C LYS A 204 -27.96 22.21 28.10
N GLY A 205 -27.17 23.06 28.77
CA GLY A 205 -27.64 23.77 29.96
C GLY A 205 -28.52 24.93 29.53
#